data_AF-A0A2E4HNE4-F1
#
_entry.id   AF-A0A2E4HNE4-F1
#
_cell.length_a   1.000
_cell.length_b   1.000
_cell.length_c   1.000
_cell.angle_alpha   90.00
_cell.angle_beta   90.00
_cell.angle_gamma   90.00
#
_symmetry.space_group_name_H-M   'P 1'
#
loop_
_entity.id
_entity.type
_entity.pdbx_description
1 polymer ?
#
loop_
_entity_poly.entity_id
_entity_poly.type
_entity_poly.pdbx_seq_one_letter_code
_entity_poly.pdbx_strand_id
1 'polypeptide(L)'
;MVVKHNDNDKLKENIFIQNGISQDNLSKEVILNQSNNDFLSDRNEINRFNNMTQELLDKDKEIQDLKNKNSIMNIEMDKLKQDIKRGNTYKVENDLLKERINEQYKVHKELLDYKVKYKELELLKEKDESMVVSLKSIIRKLMKPEYEEDNILYKHDTLKNLLLKKNSEYKSEEIDKLFIEMEITEDIDITKNLLITIIESLDN
;
A
#
# COMPACT_ATOMS: atom_id res chain seq x y z
N MET A 1 -4.28 23.68 -14.54
CA MET A 1 -3.32 23.87 -15.63
C MET A 1 -3.94 23.27 -16.88
N VAL A 2 -4.23 24.13 -17.86
CA VAL A 2 -5.00 23.83 -19.07
C VAL A 2 -4.02 23.41 -20.16
N VAL A 3 -4.28 22.30 -20.85
CA VAL A 3 -4.04 22.19 -22.30
C VAL A 3 -5.18 21.35 -22.91
N LYS A 4 -5.94 21.99 -23.80
CA LYS A 4 -6.92 21.41 -24.72
C LYS A 4 -6.23 21.14 -26.07
N HIS A 5 -6.59 20.04 -26.73
CA HIS A 5 -6.64 19.79 -28.18
C HIS A 5 -7.40 18.44 -28.29
N ASN A 6 -8.64 18.31 -28.79
CA ASN A 6 -9.24 18.74 -30.06
C ASN A 6 -8.28 18.59 -31.25
N ASP A 7 -8.37 17.44 -31.94
CA ASP A 7 -8.86 17.36 -33.33
C ASP A 7 -8.63 15.94 -33.87
N ASN A 8 -9.72 15.23 -34.19
CA ASN A 8 -9.90 14.55 -35.48
C ASN A 8 -11.23 13.77 -35.50
N ASP A 9 -12.29 14.55 -35.73
CA ASP A 9 -13.43 14.14 -36.53
C ASP A 9 -12.96 13.59 -37.89
N LYS A 10 -12.98 12.26 -38.07
CA LYS A 10 -13.00 11.60 -39.39
C LYS A 10 -13.81 10.31 -39.35
N LEU A 11 -15.09 10.42 -38.97
CA LEU A 11 -16.07 9.32 -39.11
C LEU A 11 -17.29 9.70 -39.96
N LYS A 12 -17.17 10.70 -40.84
CA LYS A 12 -18.22 11.03 -41.80
C LYS A 12 -17.60 11.36 -43.16
N GLU A 13 -17.77 10.44 -44.10
CA GLU A 13 -17.93 10.60 -45.55
C GLU A 13 -17.77 9.19 -46.16
N ASN A 14 -18.84 8.55 -46.62
CA ASN A 14 -19.26 8.47 -48.04
C ASN A 14 -19.04 7.03 -48.55
N ILE A 15 -19.93 6.34 -49.27
CA ILE A 15 -21.15 6.69 -50.00
C ILE A 15 -22.03 5.42 -50.05
N PHE A 16 -23.33 5.62 -49.84
CA PHE A 16 -24.39 4.73 -50.29
C PHE A 16 -24.32 4.57 -51.81
N ILE A 17 -24.18 3.34 -52.33
CA ILE A 17 -24.73 3.02 -53.65
C ILE A 17 -25.79 1.93 -53.45
N GLN A 18 -26.99 2.40 -53.06
CA GLN A 18 -28.21 1.85 -53.60
C GLN A 18 -28.34 2.38 -55.02
N ASN A 19 -28.04 1.55 -56.01
CA ASN A 19 -28.66 1.68 -57.32
C ASN A 19 -29.29 0.32 -57.62
N GLY A 20 -30.62 0.27 -57.48
CA GLY A 20 -31.40 -0.73 -58.17
C GLY A 20 -31.14 -0.59 -59.67
N ILE A 21 -30.65 -1.66 -60.28
CA ILE A 21 -30.82 -1.85 -61.71
C ILE A 21 -31.96 -2.83 -61.84
N SER A 22 -33.12 -2.25 -62.14
CA SER A 22 -34.30 -2.93 -62.64
C SER A 22 -33.90 -3.95 -63.70
N GLN A 23 -34.55 -5.10 -63.64
CA GLN A 23 -34.78 -5.95 -64.80
C GLN A 23 -35.56 -5.12 -65.83
N ASP A 24 -34.87 -4.39 -66.70
CA ASP A 24 -35.47 -3.79 -67.88
C ASP A 24 -34.75 -4.29 -69.13
N ASN A 25 -35.58 -4.93 -69.96
CA ASN A 25 -35.28 -5.51 -71.26
C ASN A 25 -34.27 -4.68 -72.07
N LEU A 26 -33.09 -5.24 -72.33
CA LEU A 26 -32.29 -4.87 -73.51
C LEU A 26 -32.40 -5.97 -74.57
N SER A 27 -33.63 -6.17 -75.06
CA SER A 27 -33.85 -6.64 -76.43
C SER A 27 -33.49 -5.51 -77.39
N LYS A 28 -32.20 -5.26 -77.59
CA LYS A 28 -31.75 -4.48 -78.75
C LYS A 28 -31.61 -5.46 -79.92
N GLU A 29 -32.66 -5.51 -80.74
CA GLU A 29 -32.52 -5.92 -82.14
C GLU A 29 -31.42 -5.05 -82.78
N VAL A 30 -30.26 -5.65 -83.02
CA VAL A 30 -29.30 -5.15 -83.99
C VAL A 30 -29.48 -6.02 -85.22
N ILE A 31 -30.23 -5.49 -86.19
CA ILE A 31 -30.27 -6.05 -87.54
C ILE A 31 -28.90 -5.77 -88.18
N LEU A 32 -28.02 -6.78 -88.17
CA LEU A 32 -26.79 -6.80 -88.93
C LEU A 32 -26.88 -7.95 -89.95
N ASN A 33 -27.13 -7.57 -91.20
CA ASN A 33 -26.87 -8.43 -92.35
C ASN A 33 -25.36 -8.64 -92.46
N GLN A 34 -24.84 -9.80 -92.04
CA GLN A 34 -23.58 -10.38 -92.52
C GLN A 34 -23.37 -11.81 -91.99
N SER A 35 -23.08 -12.73 -92.93
CA SER A 35 -22.40 -14.03 -92.79
C SER A 35 -22.74 -14.93 -91.59
N ASN A 36 -23.40 -16.07 -91.85
CA ASN A 36 -23.82 -17.08 -90.88
C ASN A 36 -22.68 -17.80 -90.09
N ASN A 37 -21.42 -17.37 -90.24
CA ASN A 37 -20.27 -17.91 -89.51
C ASN A 37 -19.74 -17.00 -88.39
N ASP A 38 -20.09 -15.70 -88.33
CA ASP A 38 -19.60 -14.78 -87.29
C ASP A 38 -20.45 -14.81 -85.99
N PHE A 39 -21.75 -15.11 -86.09
CA PHE A 39 -22.66 -15.16 -84.94
C PHE A 39 -22.32 -16.28 -83.92
N LEU A 40 -21.74 -17.38 -84.39
CA LEU A 40 -21.26 -18.47 -83.53
C LEU A 40 -19.96 -18.09 -82.80
N SER A 41 -19.14 -17.21 -83.38
CA SER A 41 -17.93 -16.68 -82.74
C SER A 41 -18.29 -15.73 -81.59
N ASP A 42 -19.18 -14.76 -81.83
CA ASP A 42 -19.62 -13.79 -80.81
C ASP A 42 -20.28 -14.48 -79.61
N ARG A 43 -21.09 -15.52 -79.85
CA ARG A 43 -21.73 -16.29 -78.78
C ARG A 43 -20.74 -17.07 -77.93
N ASN A 44 -19.67 -17.60 -78.55
CA ASN A 44 -18.59 -18.26 -77.82
C ASN A 44 -17.76 -17.27 -76.99
N GLU A 45 -17.54 -16.05 -77.51
CA GLU A 45 -16.87 -14.98 -76.77
C GLU A 45 -17.70 -14.49 -75.58
N ILE A 46 -19.02 -14.35 -75.75
CA ILE A 46 -19.94 -14.03 -74.64
C ILE A 46 -19.87 -15.09 -73.55
N ASN A 47 -19.88 -16.37 -73.91
CA ASN A 47 -19.75 -17.46 -72.94
C ASN A 47 -18.40 -17.44 -72.22
N ARG A 48 -17.30 -17.18 -72.94
CA ARG A 48 -15.97 -17.03 -72.35
C ARG A 48 -15.91 -15.85 -71.39
N PHE A 49 -16.50 -14.72 -71.78
CA PHE A 49 -16.58 -13.52 -70.95
C PHE A 49 -17.38 -13.76 -69.67
N ASN A 50 -18.54 -14.43 -69.78
CA ASN A 50 -19.36 -14.78 -68.62
C ASN A 50 -18.62 -15.72 -67.68
N ASN A 51 -17.89 -16.72 -68.20
CA ASN A 51 -17.07 -17.62 -67.40
C ASN A 51 -15.94 -16.88 -66.67
N MET A 52 -15.22 -16.00 -67.36
CA MET A 52 -14.17 -15.18 -66.73
C MET A 52 -14.74 -14.23 -65.67
N THR A 53 -15.93 -13.67 -65.93
CA THR A 53 -16.62 -12.78 -64.98
C THR A 53 -17.02 -13.54 -63.72
N GLN A 54 -17.57 -14.75 -63.85
CA GLN A 54 -17.92 -15.58 -62.71
C GLN A 54 -16.68 -16.00 -61.91
N GLU A 55 -15.61 -16.42 -62.58
CA GLU A 55 -14.35 -16.76 -61.91
C GLU A 55 -13.76 -15.56 -61.16
N LEU A 56 -13.85 -14.36 -61.73
CA LEU A 56 -13.39 -13.13 -61.10
C LEU A 56 -14.21 -12.81 -59.84
N LEU A 57 -15.54 -12.95 -59.91
CA LEU A 57 -16.43 -12.77 -58.75
C LEU A 57 -16.16 -13.80 -57.65
N ASP A 58 -15.92 -15.06 -58.02
CA ASP A 58 -15.62 -16.13 -57.06
C ASP A 58 -14.28 -15.87 -56.36
N LYS A 59 -13.26 -15.45 -57.11
CA LYS A 59 -11.95 -15.06 -56.55
C LYS A 59 -12.05 -13.83 -55.67
N ASP A 60 -12.83 -12.82 -56.04
CA ASP A 60 -13.03 -11.63 -55.22
C ASP A 60 -13.71 -11.98 -53.89
N LYS A 61 -14.68 -12.88 -53.91
CA LYS A 61 -15.31 -13.42 -52.70
C LYS A 61 -14.29 -14.13 -51.81
N GLU A 62 -13.46 -15.00 -52.39
CA GLU A 62 -12.39 -15.67 -51.64
C GLU A 62 -11.40 -14.67 -51.01
N ILE A 63 -11.02 -13.61 -51.74
CA ILE A 63 -10.16 -12.54 -51.23
C ILE A 63 -10.80 -11.84 -50.03
N GLN A 64 -12.10 -11.53 -50.10
CA GLN A 64 -12.81 -10.89 -48.98
C GLN A 64 -12.90 -11.82 -47.77
N ASP A 65 -13.19 -13.11 -47.98
CA ASP A 65 -13.24 -14.10 -46.90
C ASP A 65 -11.88 -14.26 -46.22
N LEU A 66 -10.80 -14.34 -47.01
CA LEU A 66 -9.43 -14.38 -46.50
C LEU A 66 -9.07 -13.10 -45.73
N LYS A 67 -9.47 -11.93 -46.23
CA LYS A 67 -9.24 -10.64 -45.57
C LYS A 67 -9.95 -10.58 -44.22
N ASN A 68 -11.20 -11.04 -44.16
CA ASN A 68 -11.97 -11.13 -42.91
C ASN A 68 -11.30 -12.07 -41.91
N LYS A 69 -10.88 -13.26 -42.35
CA LYS A 69 -10.15 -14.22 -41.52
C LYS A 69 -8.86 -13.64 -40.96
N ASN A 70 -8.10 -12.93 -41.80
CA ASN A 70 -6.85 -12.29 -41.41
C ASN A 70 -7.07 -11.17 -40.37
N SER A 71 -8.16 -10.40 -40.52
CA SER A 71 -8.57 -9.40 -39.54
C SER A 71 -8.89 -10.02 -38.17
N ILE A 72 -9.67 -11.11 -38.15
CA ILE A 72 -9.99 -11.84 -36.92
C ILE A 72 -8.71 -12.37 -36.25
N MET A 73 -7.83 -13.00 -37.02
CA MET A 73 -6.55 -13.51 -36.51
C MET A 73 -5.67 -12.41 -35.89
N ASN A 74 -5.64 -11.22 -36.47
CA ASN A 74 -4.89 -10.09 -35.91
C ASN A 74 -5.46 -9.65 -34.56
N ILE A 75 -6.79 -9.59 -34.43
CA ILE A 75 -7.44 -9.26 -33.15
C ILE A 75 -7.12 -10.31 -32.09
N GLU A 76 -7.16 -11.60 -32.44
CA GLU A 76 -6.80 -12.69 -31.53
C GLU A 76 -5.33 -12.63 -31.12
N MET A 77 -4.43 -12.34 -32.05
CA MET A 77 -3.01 -12.20 -31.78
C MET A 77 -2.72 -11.05 -30.81
N ASP A 78 -3.42 -9.92 -30.94
CA ASP A 78 -3.24 -8.80 -30.01
C ASP A 78 -3.81 -9.09 -28.61
N LYS A 79 -4.93 -9.82 -28.52
CA LYS A 79 -5.43 -10.35 -27.23
C LYS A 79 -4.40 -11.27 -26.57
N LEU A 80 -3.83 -12.21 -27.31
CA LEU A 80 -2.80 -13.12 -26.80
C LEU A 80 -1.56 -12.37 -26.32
N LYS A 81 -1.10 -11.35 -27.06
CA LYS A 81 0.01 -10.48 -26.60
C LYS A 81 -0.33 -9.77 -25.29
N GLN A 82 -1.57 -9.31 -25.12
CA GLN A 82 -2.01 -8.67 -23.89
C GLN A 82 -2.02 -9.66 -22.72
N ASP A 83 -2.48 -10.89 -22.95
CA ASP A 83 -2.51 -11.93 -21.92
C ASP A 83 -1.11 -12.40 -21.53
N ILE A 84 -0.17 -12.49 -22.48
CA ILE A 84 1.25 -12.74 -22.18
C ILE A 84 1.82 -11.62 -21.29
N LYS A 85 1.52 -10.36 -21.59
CA LYS A 85 1.96 -9.23 -20.75
C LYS A 85 1.39 -9.35 -19.33
N ARG A 86 0.11 -9.66 -19.18
CA ARG A 86 -0.52 -9.90 -17.86
C ARG A 86 0.13 -11.06 -17.12
N GLY A 87 0.37 -12.18 -17.81
CA GLY A 87 1.05 -13.34 -17.25
C GLY A 87 2.44 -13.01 -16.73
N ASN A 88 3.21 -12.20 -17.46
CA ASN A 88 4.52 -11.72 -17.00
C ASN A 88 4.41 -10.84 -15.76
N THR A 89 3.43 -9.93 -15.70
CA THR A 89 3.18 -9.12 -14.50
C THR A 89 2.88 -9.99 -13.28
N TYR A 90 1.98 -10.99 -13.43
CA TYR A 90 1.67 -11.91 -12.33
C TYR A 90 2.86 -12.75 -11.90
N LYS A 91 3.73 -13.13 -12.84
CA LYS A 91 4.97 -13.86 -12.52
C LYS A 91 5.88 -13.01 -11.64
N VAL A 92 6.12 -11.75 -12.03
CA VAL A 92 6.94 -10.80 -11.25
C VAL A 92 6.35 -10.56 -9.87
N GLU A 93 5.03 -10.34 -9.78
CA GLU A 93 4.35 -10.15 -8.51
C GLU A 93 4.46 -11.38 -7.59
N ASN A 94 4.33 -12.59 -8.15
CA ASN A 94 4.46 -13.83 -7.38
C ASN A 94 5.89 -14.02 -6.86
N ASP A 95 6.90 -13.70 -7.67
CA ASP A 95 8.30 -13.78 -7.25
C ASP A 95 8.58 -12.79 -6.10
N LEU A 96 8.06 -11.55 -6.18
CA LEU A 96 8.14 -10.57 -5.09
C LEU A 96 7.42 -11.04 -3.82
N LEU A 97 6.24 -11.64 -3.95
CA LEU A 97 5.49 -12.17 -2.80
C LEU A 97 6.23 -13.31 -2.11
N LYS A 98 6.87 -14.21 -2.87
CA LYS A 98 7.73 -15.26 -2.30
C LYS A 98 8.91 -14.70 -1.53
N GLU A 99 9.56 -13.67 -2.07
CA GLU A 99 10.66 -12.99 -1.38
C GLU A 99 10.19 -12.39 -0.06
N ARG A 100 9.08 -11.66 -0.08
CA ARG A 100 8.48 -11.06 1.12
C ARG A 100 8.08 -12.10 2.17
N ILE A 101 7.56 -13.25 1.75
CA ILE A 101 7.26 -14.37 2.67
C ILE A 101 8.54 -14.89 3.33
N ASN A 102 9.62 -15.06 2.56
CA ASN A 102 10.90 -15.51 3.10
C ASN A 102 11.50 -14.52 4.11
N GLU A 103 11.38 -13.22 3.83
CA GLU A 103 11.78 -12.17 4.79
C GLU A 103 10.95 -12.24 6.08
N GLN A 104 9.64 -12.42 5.98
CA GLN A 104 8.77 -12.59 7.16
C GLN A 104 9.17 -13.80 8.00
N TYR A 105 9.54 -14.93 7.38
CA TYR A 105 10.05 -16.09 8.10
C TYR A 105 11.36 -15.78 8.85
N LYS A 106 12.28 -15.01 8.25
CA LYS A 106 13.52 -14.59 8.93
C LYS A 106 13.22 -13.71 10.15
N VAL A 107 12.40 -12.68 9.97
CA VAL A 107 12.00 -11.77 11.06
C VAL A 107 11.29 -12.53 12.17
N HIS A 108 10.40 -13.47 11.82
CA HIS A 108 9.69 -14.28 12.81
C HIS A 108 10.64 -15.15 13.64
N LYS A 109 11.66 -15.72 13.01
CA LYS A 109 12.69 -16.49 13.70
C LYS A 109 13.48 -15.62 14.68
N GLU A 110 13.93 -14.45 14.24
CA GLU A 110 14.65 -13.50 15.12
C GLU A 110 13.78 -13.05 16.30
N LEU A 111 12.50 -12.78 16.05
CA LEU A 111 11.54 -12.39 17.10
C LEU A 111 11.34 -13.50 18.13
N LEU A 112 11.32 -14.76 17.69
CA LEU A 112 11.25 -15.91 18.59
C LEU A 112 12.50 -15.99 19.49
N ASP A 113 13.68 -15.79 18.92
CA ASP A 113 14.94 -15.78 19.68
C ASP A 113 14.96 -14.65 20.72
N TYR A 114 14.49 -13.44 20.35
CA TYR A 114 14.35 -12.32 21.30
C TYR A 114 13.34 -12.63 22.41
N LYS A 115 12.23 -13.28 22.08
CA LYS A 115 11.21 -13.67 23.08
C LYS A 115 11.77 -14.66 24.11
N VAL A 116 12.59 -15.60 23.67
CA VAL A 116 13.29 -16.54 24.57
C VAL A 116 14.25 -15.79 25.49
N LYS A 117 15.12 -14.93 24.92
CA LYS A 117 16.07 -14.12 25.70
C LYS A 117 15.39 -13.21 26.72
N TYR A 118 14.28 -12.58 26.33
CA TYR A 118 13.49 -11.75 27.24
C TYR A 118 13.03 -12.54 28.47
N LYS A 119 12.51 -13.75 28.25
CA LYS A 119 12.03 -14.62 29.33
C LYS A 119 13.16 -15.09 30.25
N GLU A 120 14.36 -15.32 29.71
CA GLU A 120 15.55 -15.61 30.51
C GLU A 120 15.94 -14.44 31.41
N LEU A 121 15.92 -13.21 30.88
CA LEU A 121 16.20 -11.99 31.64
C LEU A 121 15.14 -11.72 32.72
N GLU A 122 13.87 -11.97 32.42
CA GLU A 122 12.76 -11.85 33.37
C GLU A 122 12.95 -12.78 34.58
N LEU A 123 13.30 -14.04 34.34
CA LEU A 123 13.61 -15.02 35.39
C LEU A 123 14.84 -14.62 36.22
N LEU A 124 15.86 -14.03 35.58
CA LEU A 124 17.05 -13.55 36.30
C LEU A 124 16.69 -12.38 37.21
N LYS A 125 15.89 -11.44 36.71
CA LYS A 125 15.40 -10.30 37.49
C LYS A 125 14.60 -10.75 38.73
N GLU A 126 13.70 -11.72 38.58
CA GLU A 126 12.94 -12.28 39.71
C GLU A 126 13.86 -12.89 40.78
N LYS A 127 14.92 -13.59 40.36
CA LYS A 127 15.94 -14.14 41.28
C LYS A 127 16.69 -13.04 42.02
N ASP A 128 17.11 -12.00 41.31
CA ASP A 128 17.83 -10.87 41.90
C ASP A 128 16.95 -10.10 42.89
N GLU A 129 15.67 -9.87 42.55
CA GLU A 129 14.69 -9.26 43.46
C GLU A 129 14.52 -10.09 44.74
N SER A 130 14.40 -11.41 44.61
CA SER A 130 14.32 -12.33 45.77
C SER A 130 15.59 -12.30 46.63
N MET A 131 16.77 -12.24 45.98
CA MET A 131 18.05 -12.13 46.66
C MET A 131 18.17 -10.81 47.43
N VAL A 132 17.76 -9.69 46.83
CA VAL A 132 17.73 -8.37 47.48
C VAL A 132 16.83 -8.39 48.71
N VAL A 133 15.64 -8.99 48.62
CA VAL A 133 14.73 -9.14 49.78
C VAL A 133 15.39 -9.94 50.89
N SER A 134 16.06 -11.04 50.54
CA SER A 134 16.77 -11.90 51.49
C SER A 134 17.94 -11.17 52.16
N LEU A 135 18.75 -10.45 51.40
CA LEU A 135 19.85 -9.63 51.93
C LEU A 135 19.34 -8.52 52.85
N LYS A 136 18.27 -7.82 52.47
CA LYS A 136 17.61 -6.82 53.33
C LYS A 136 17.11 -7.43 54.65
N SER A 137 16.66 -8.68 54.64
CA SER A 137 16.24 -9.40 55.85
C SER A 137 17.42 -9.76 56.74
N ILE A 138 18.52 -10.25 56.15
CA ILE A 138 19.76 -10.57 56.87
C ILE A 138 20.34 -9.31 57.52
N ILE A 139 20.46 -8.21 56.77
CA ILE A 139 20.95 -6.92 57.28
C ILE A 139 20.09 -6.45 58.47
N ARG A 140 18.76 -6.47 58.33
CA ARG A 140 17.85 -6.11 59.44
C ARG A 140 18.06 -6.95 60.69
N LYS A 141 18.32 -8.25 60.55
CA LYS A 141 18.59 -9.16 61.67
C LYS A 141 19.96 -8.92 62.31
N LEU A 142 20.97 -8.57 61.51
CA LEU A 142 22.30 -8.24 62.00
C LEU A 142 22.36 -6.85 62.65
N MET A 143 21.42 -5.95 62.32
CA MET A 143 21.44 -4.55 62.73
C MET A 143 20.61 -4.16 63.98
N LYS A 144 20.02 -5.07 64.77
CA LYS A 144 19.44 -4.66 66.08
C LYS A 144 19.82 -5.58 67.25
N PRO A 145 20.20 -5.05 68.44
CA PRO A 145 20.04 -3.66 68.91
C PRO A 145 21.36 -3.01 69.37
N GLU A 146 22.02 -2.21 68.52
CA GLU A 146 22.95 -1.16 69.00
C GLU A 146 22.75 0.19 68.29
N TYR A 147 21.84 0.26 67.32
CA TYR A 147 21.32 1.51 66.80
C TYR A 147 19.87 1.62 67.27
N GLU A 148 19.68 2.31 68.39
CA GLU A 148 18.50 3.15 68.51
C GLU A 148 18.50 4.02 67.26
N GLU A 149 17.58 3.76 66.34
CA GLU A 149 17.10 4.84 65.48
C GLU A 149 16.66 5.90 66.49
N ASP A 150 17.49 6.92 66.69
CA ASP A 150 16.94 8.22 67.00
C ASP A 150 15.76 8.35 66.03
N ASN A 151 14.55 8.42 66.57
CA ASN A 151 13.39 8.82 65.79
C ASN A 151 13.69 10.25 65.36
N ILE A 152 14.52 10.42 64.33
CA ILE A 152 14.85 11.71 63.75
C ILE A 152 13.56 12.13 63.08
N LEU A 153 12.83 12.97 63.80
CA LEU A 153 11.56 13.49 63.39
C LEU A 153 11.86 14.59 62.37
N TYR A 154 11.85 14.22 61.09
CA TYR A 154 12.03 15.12 59.96
C TYR A 154 10.83 16.05 59.81
N LYS A 155 10.76 17.04 60.70
CA LYS A 155 9.76 18.10 60.72
C LYS A 155 10.42 19.41 61.07
N HIS A 156 9.84 20.50 60.57
CA HIS A 156 10.20 21.84 60.99
C HIS A 156 8.95 22.72 61.01
N ASP A 157 8.30 22.79 62.17
CA ASP A 157 6.95 23.35 62.29
C ASP A 157 6.92 24.85 61.92
N THR A 158 7.96 25.60 62.26
CA THR A 158 8.06 27.03 61.91
C THR A 158 8.24 27.25 60.41
N LEU A 159 9.12 26.49 59.76
CA LEU A 159 9.35 26.56 58.32
C LEU A 159 8.12 26.12 57.52
N LYS A 160 7.48 25.02 57.93
CA LYS A 160 6.23 24.54 57.32
C LYS A 160 5.13 25.59 57.33
N ASN A 161 4.92 26.24 58.47
CA ASN A 161 3.93 27.31 58.60
C ASN A 161 4.28 28.54 57.75
N LEU A 162 5.57 28.86 57.59
CA LEU A 162 6.01 29.95 56.72
C LEU A 162 5.72 29.66 55.24
N LEU A 163 5.96 28.44 54.78
CA LEU A 163 5.70 28.01 53.41
C LEU A 163 4.20 28.03 53.10
N LEU A 164 3.37 27.45 53.98
CA LEU A 164 1.90 27.44 53.85
C LEU A 164 1.30 28.85 53.89
N LYS A 165 1.92 29.77 54.65
CA LYS A 165 1.48 31.17 54.69
C LYS A 165 1.90 31.95 53.44
N LYS A 166 3.03 31.58 52.82
CA LYS A 166 3.60 32.31 51.68
C LYS A 166 2.89 31.96 50.37
N ASN A 167 2.49 30.70 50.20
CA ASN A 167 1.71 30.24 49.06
C ASN A 167 0.61 29.26 49.53
N SER A 168 -0.64 29.59 49.24
CA SER A 168 -1.80 28.78 49.60
C SER A 168 -1.96 27.52 48.73
N GLU A 169 -1.20 27.40 47.64
CA GLU A 169 -1.24 26.24 46.76
C GLU A 169 -0.45 25.05 47.30
N TYR A 170 0.51 25.28 48.20
CA TYR A 170 1.28 24.21 48.83
C TYR A 170 0.43 23.41 49.81
N LYS A 171 0.40 22.08 49.64
CA LYS A 171 -0.27 21.21 50.61
C LYS A 171 0.66 20.83 51.74
N SER A 172 0.12 20.75 52.96
CA SER A 172 0.86 20.30 54.14
C SER A 172 1.58 18.96 53.89
N GLU A 173 0.91 18.03 53.22
CA GLU A 173 1.40 16.68 52.95
C GLU A 173 2.58 16.66 51.96
N GLU A 174 2.64 17.62 51.03
CA GLU A 174 3.73 17.76 50.05
C GLU A 174 4.98 18.32 50.74
N ILE A 175 4.80 19.30 51.63
CA ILE A 175 5.89 19.85 52.46
C ILE A 175 6.43 18.77 53.41
N ASP A 176 5.55 17.97 54.03
CA ASP A 176 5.98 16.88 54.93
C ASP A 176 6.81 15.82 54.19
N LYS A 177 6.43 15.45 52.96
CA LYS A 177 7.24 14.54 52.12
C LYS A 177 8.57 15.16 51.76
N LEU A 178 8.59 16.44 51.38
CA LEU A 178 9.81 17.16 51.05
C LEU A 178 10.76 17.25 52.24
N PHE A 179 10.24 17.44 53.45
CA PHE A 179 11.06 17.47 54.67
C PHE A 179 11.70 16.11 54.97
N ILE A 180 11.01 15.01 54.67
CA ILE A 180 11.58 13.67 54.74
C ILE A 180 12.64 13.48 53.65
N GLU A 181 12.38 13.88 52.41
CA GLU A 181 13.30 13.73 51.28
C GLU A 181 14.57 14.57 51.42
N MET A 182 14.45 15.76 52.00
CA MET A 182 15.56 16.69 52.23
C MET A 182 16.19 16.55 53.62
N GLU A 183 15.74 15.58 54.43
CA GLU A 183 16.22 15.34 55.79
C GLU A 183 16.16 16.58 56.70
N ILE A 184 15.10 17.39 56.56
CA ILE A 184 14.89 18.64 57.30
C ILE A 184 14.38 18.34 58.71
N THR A 185 15.15 18.75 59.72
CA THR A 185 14.81 18.64 61.15
C THR A 185 14.53 20.00 61.77
N GLU A 186 13.97 20.03 62.99
CA GLU A 186 13.64 21.30 63.68
C GLU A 186 14.89 22.12 64.04
N ASP A 187 16.04 21.46 64.17
CA ASP A 187 17.32 22.08 64.53
C ASP A 187 18.11 22.63 63.32
N ILE A 188 17.57 22.55 62.10
CA ILE A 188 18.27 23.03 60.91
C ILE A 188 18.30 24.57 60.85
N ASP A 189 19.45 25.14 60.50
CA ASP A 189 19.55 26.56 60.24
C ASP A 189 18.80 26.93 58.95
N ILE A 190 17.79 27.79 59.05
CA ILE A 190 17.04 28.29 57.89
C ILE A 190 17.91 29.28 57.10
N THR A 191 18.66 28.76 56.13
CA THR A 191 19.48 29.57 55.21
C THR A 191 18.71 29.98 53.96
N LYS A 192 19.15 31.06 53.31
CA LYS A 192 18.54 31.52 52.04
C LYS A 192 18.60 30.45 50.94
N ASN A 193 19.69 29.68 50.89
CA ASN A 193 19.86 28.61 49.89
C ASN A 193 18.86 27.48 50.13
N LEU A 194 18.67 27.06 51.39
CA LEU A 194 17.69 26.05 51.76
C LEU A 194 16.27 26.45 51.33
N LEU A 195 15.89 27.72 51.56
CA LEU A 195 14.58 28.23 51.14
C LEU A 195 14.39 28.24 49.62
N ILE A 196 15.41 28.62 48.86
CA ILE A 196 15.36 28.60 47.39
C ILE A 196 15.15 27.16 46.91
N THR A 197 15.93 26.21 47.41
CA THR A 197 15.83 24.80 47.02
C THR A 197 14.47 24.19 47.35
N ILE A 198 13.90 24.53 48.51
CA ILE A 198 12.55 24.08 48.90
C ILE A 198 11.50 24.63 47.93
N ILE A 199 11.56 25.93 47.61
CA ILE A 199 10.58 26.57 46.72
C ILE A 199 10.68 26.00 45.30
N GLU A 200 11.90 25.84 44.75
CA GLU A 200 12.12 25.22 43.44
C GLU A 200 11.62 23.77 43.39
N SER A 201 11.70 23.04 44.51
CA SER A 201 11.22 21.65 44.58
C SER A 201 9.69 21.56 44.70
N LEU A 202 9.03 22.59 45.23
CA LEU A 202 7.56 22.65 45.36
C LEU A 202 6.86 23.23 44.11
N ASP A 203 7.58 24.02 43.30
CA ASP A 203 7.04 24.66 42.09
C ASP A 203 7.23 23.81 40.81
N ASN A 204 7.93 22.66 40.90
CA ASN A 204 8.09 21.67 39.83
C ASN A 204 7.05 20.54 39.91
#